data_AF-A0A060BWL8-F1
#
_entry.id   AF-A0A060BWL8-F1
#
_cell.length_a   1.000
_cell.length_b   1.000
_cell.length_c   1.000
_cell.angle_alpha   90.00
_cell.angle_beta   90.00
_cell.angle_gamma   90.00
#
_symmetry.space_group_name_H-M   'P 1'
#
loop_
_entity.id
_entity.type
_entity.pdbx_description
1 polymer ?
#
loop_
_entity_poly.entity_id
_entity_poly.type
_entity_poly.pdbx_seq_one_letter_code
_entity_poly.pdbx_strand_id
1 'polypeptide(L)'
;MTILRQLSGEEAVSYDLSKLNINQQKCYFMGRIALPIEGGEKSAITWQSADPQYLSNAGDIIKLPAKGEGSKNVALTATVTNGEVSGSKVFNICINEDEGY
;
A
#
# COMPACT_ATOMS: atom_id res chain seq x y z
N MET A 1 -30.16 13.89 21.41
CA MET A 1 -28.97 14.36 20.66
C MET A 1 -27.90 13.30 20.80
N THR A 2 -27.47 12.67 19.71
CA THR A 2 -26.37 11.69 19.78
C THR A 2 -25.09 12.45 19.43
N ILE A 3 -24.23 12.65 20.42
CA ILE A 3 -22.89 13.19 20.17
C ILE A 3 -22.08 12.07 19.54
N LEU A 4 -21.58 12.28 18.32
CA LEU A 4 -20.63 11.36 17.69
C LEU A 4 -19.32 11.41 18.50
N ARG A 5 -18.89 10.27 19.06
CA ARG A 5 -17.58 10.15 19.69
C ARG A 5 -16.53 10.22 18.58
N GLN A 6 -15.60 11.17 18.66
CA GLN A 6 -14.39 11.13 17.85
C GLN A 6 -13.44 10.08 18.42
N LEU A 7 -12.87 9.25 17.55
CA LEU A 7 -11.77 8.36 17.89
C LEU A 7 -10.54 9.19 18.27
N SER A 8 -9.77 8.73 19.25
CA SER A 8 -8.44 9.31 19.52
C SER A 8 -7.50 9.07 18.33
N GLY A 9 -6.41 9.84 18.21
CA GLY A 9 -5.47 9.71 17.09
C GLY A 9 -4.89 8.30 16.95
N GLU A 10 -4.61 7.62 18.07
CA GLU A 10 -4.15 6.22 18.09
C GLU A 10 -5.23 5.24 17.61
N GLU A 11 -6.46 5.37 18.11
CA GLU A 11 -7.57 4.52 17.68
C GLU A 11 -7.89 4.74 16.18
N ALA A 12 -7.80 5.99 15.70
CA ALA A 12 -7.99 6.35 14.29
C ALA A 12 -6.93 5.71 13.39
N VAL A 13 -5.65 5.82 13.74
CA VAL A 13 -4.54 5.18 13.00
C VAL A 13 -4.71 3.67 12.95
N SER A 14 -5.03 3.04 14.10
CA SER A 14 -5.21 1.58 14.17
C SER A 14 -6.42 1.13 13.33
N TYR A 15 -7.53 1.88 13.40
CA TYR A 15 -8.71 1.61 12.60
C TYR A 15 -8.42 1.74 11.10
N ASP A 16 -7.80 2.83 10.66
CA ASP A 16 -7.44 3.07 9.27
C ASP A 16 -6.48 1.99 8.74
N LEU A 17 -5.46 1.59 9.52
CA LEU A 17 -4.55 0.49 9.15
C LEU A 17 -5.27 -0.86 9.00
N SER A 18 -6.29 -1.12 9.82
CA SER A 18 -7.09 -2.34 9.75
C SER A 18 -7.96 -2.39 8.49
N LYS A 19 -8.43 -1.22 8.03
CA LYS A 19 -9.26 -1.08 6.82
C LYS A 19 -8.44 -0.93 5.54
N LEU A 20 -7.16 -0.57 5.67
CA LEU A 20 -6.27 -0.40 4.53
C LEU A 20 -6.03 -1.73 3.80
N ASN A 21 -6.54 -1.80 2.57
CA ASN A 21 -6.46 -2.95 1.67
C ASN A 21 -6.19 -2.46 0.24
N ILE A 22 -5.18 -3.04 -0.42
CA ILE A 22 -4.74 -2.70 -1.78
C ILE A 22 -4.88 -3.87 -2.77
N ASN A 23 -5.81 -4.79 -2.52
CA ASN A 23 -6.13 -5.95 -3.37
C ASN A 23 -4.94 -6.84 -3.76
N GLN A 24 -4.25 -7.38 -2.76
CA GLN A 24 -3.05 -8.23 -2.92
C GLN A 24 -3.37 -9.67 -3.39
N GLN A 25 -4.60 -9.96 -3.79
CA GLN A 25 -5.03 -11.33 -4.10
C GLN A 25 -4.51 -11.86 -5.44
N LYS A 26 -3.86 -11.01 -6.24
CA LYS A 26 -3.32 -11.36 -7.56
C LYS A 26 -1.91 -10.81 -7.74
N CYS A 27 -1.11 -11.52 -8.52
CA CYS A 27 0.13 -11.00 -9.05
C CYS A 27 -0.17 -10.05 -10.22
N TYR A 28 0.55 -8.94 -10.27
CA TYR A 28 0.38 -7.92 -11.30
C TYR A 28 1.37 -8.15 -12.44
N PHE A 29 0.91 -8.01 -13.68
CA PHE A 29 1.82 -7.91 -14.82
C PHE A 29 2.24 -6.45 -14.95
N MET A 30 1.50 -5.63 -15.67
CA MET A 30 1.73 -4.19 -15.76
C MET A 30 0.56 -3.38 -15.20
N GLY A 31 0.83 -2.11 -14.92
CA GLY A 31 -0.17 -1.14 -14.55
C GLY A 31 0.15 -0.37 -13.28
N ARG A 32 -0.89 0.17 -12.68
CA ARG A 32 -0.82 0.97 -11.45
C ARG A 32 -1.71 0.35 -10.39
N ILE A 33 -1.17 0.27 -9.18
CA ILE A 33 -1.90 -0.06 -7.96
C ILE A 33 -2.47 1.24 -7.40
N ALA A 34 -3.78 1.27 -7.14
CA ALA A 34 -4.40 2.42 -6.51
C ALA A 34 -4.01 2.46 -5.02
N LEU A 35 -3.19 3.44 -4.66
CA LEU A 35 -2.74 3.65 -3.28
C LEU A 35 -3.51 4.84 -2.67
N PRO A 36 -4.34 4.60 -1.64
CA PRO A 36 -5.01 5.70 -0.94
C PRO A 36 -3.97 6.56 -0.20
N ILE A 37 -4.16 7.88 -0.23
CA ILE A 37 -3.33 8.87 0.46
C ILE A 37 -3.99 9.44 1.72
N GLU A 38 -5.26 9.07 1.97
CA GLU A 38 -6.05 9.47 3.13
C GLU A 38 -6.87 8.27 3.64
N GLY A 39 -6.91 8.10 4.96
CA GLY A 39 -7.71 7.10 5.68
C GLY A 39 -9.13 7.58 5.98
N GLY A 40 -10.01 6.67 6.41
CA GLY A 40 -11.41 6.98 6.70
C GLY A 40 -11.55 7.98 7.86
N GLU A 41 -10.61 7.99 8.79
CA GLU A 41 -10.55 8.92 9.91
C GLU A 41 -9.69 10.17 9.63
N LYS A 42 -9.52 10.52 8.33
CA LYS A 42 -8.70 11.65 7.85
C LYS A 42 -7.21 11.55 8.20
N SER A 43 -6.72 10.34 8.47
CA SER A 43 -5.29 10.11 8.64
C SER A 43 -4.58 10.23 7.29
N ALA A 44 -3.42 10.88 7.25
CA ALA A 44 -2.59 10.93 6.05
C ALA A 44 -1.89 9.57 5.84
N ILE A 45 -1.83 9.09 4.60
CA ILE A 45 -1.17 7.82 4.25
C ILE A 45 -0.03 8.10 3.27
N THR A 46 1.16 7.61 3.59
CA THR A 46 2.34 7.67 2.73
C THR A 46 2.86 6.26 2.44
N TRP A 47 3.49 6.09 1.29
CA TRP A 47 3.89 4.79 0.79
C TRP A 47 5.38 4.79 0.42
N GLN A 48 6.06 3.69 0.77
CA GLN A 48 7.46 3.47 0.45
C GLN A 48 7.67 2.05 -0.07
N SER A 49 8.21 1.95 -1.29
CA SER A 49 8.59 0.68 -1.89
C SER A 49 10.00 0.28 -1.45
N ALA A 50 10.18 -1.00 -1.15
CA ALA A 50 11.49 -1.60 -0.92
C ALA A 50 12.29 -1.79 -2.23
N ASP A 51 11.62 -1.79 -3.38
CA ASP A 51 12.27 -1.91 -4.70
C ASP A 51 11.63 -0.95 -5.73
N PRO A 52 11.98 0.35 -5.69
CA PRO A 52 11.45 1.38 -6.58
C PRO A 52 11.74 1.14 -8.08
N GLN A 53 12.66 0.23 -8.42
CA GLN A 53 12.95 -0.12 -9.82
C GLN A 53 11.87 -1.01 -10.43
N TYR A 54 11.11 -1.74 -9.61
CA TYR A 54 10.01 -2.60 -10.04
C TYR A 54 8.65 -2.00 -9.70
N LEU A 55 8.51 -1.41 -8.50
CA LEU A 55 7.27 -0.78 -8.03
C LEU A 55 7.57 0.57 -7.40
N SER A 56 7.04 1.66 -7.95
CA SER A 56 7.25 3.00 -7.42
C SER A 56 6.49 3.22 -6.09
N ASN A 57 6.89 4.25 -5.34
CA ASN A 57 6.17 4.68 -4.14
C ASN A 57 4.72 5.13 -4.44
N ALA A 58 4.42 5.51 -5.69
CA ALA A 58 3.08 5.90 -6.13
C ALA A 58 2.24 4.71 -6.61
N GLY A 59 2.79 3.48 -6.58
CA GLY A 59 2.09 2.27 -7.00
C GLY A 59 2.21 1.95 -8.48
N ASP A 60 3.11 2.63 -9.22
CA ASP A 60 3.37 2.33 -10.63
C ASP A 60 4.30 1.13 -10.76
N ILE A 61 3.91 0.12 -11.54
CA ILE A 61 4.80 -0.98 -11.90
C ILE A 61 5.70 -0.53 -13.04
N ILE A 62 6.98 -0.36 -12.74
CA ILE A 62 7.98 0.22 -13.63
C ILE A 62 8.63 -0.86 -14.50
N LYS A 63 8.80 -2.05 -13.95
CA LYS A 63 9.52 -3.15 -14.60
C LYS A 63 8.94 -4.50 -14.20
N LEU A 64 8.95 -5.43 -15.15
CA LEU A 64 8.69 -6.84 -14.93
C LEU A 64 10.01 -7.61 -14.73
N PRO A 65 10.03 -8.64 -13.86
CA PRO A 65 11.08 -9.67 -13.88
C PRO A 65 11.22 -10.25 -15.29
N ALA A 66 12.44 -10.62 -15.67
CA ALA A 66 12.66 -11.19 -16.99
C ALA A 66 12.03 -12.59 -17.08
N LYS A 67 11.70 -13.02 -18.30
CA LYS A 67 11.18 -14.36 -18.55
C LYS A 67 12.12 -15.43 -17.99
N GLY A 68 11.58 -16.34 -17.17
CA GLY A 68 12.33 -17.38 -16.49
C GLY A 68 12.87 -16.99 -15.11
N GLU A 69 12.73 -15.72 -14.69
CA GLU A 69 13.02 -15.30 -13.31
C GLU A 69 11.85 -15.61 -12.34
N GLY A 70 10.64 -15.83 -12.88
CA GLY A 70 9.43 -16.04 -12.10
C GLY A 70 8.88 -14.77 -11.46
N SER A 71 7.84 -14.95 -10.64
CA SER A 71 7.20 -13.83 -9.96
C SER A 71 8.11 -13.22 -8.89
N LYS A 72 8.10 -11.89 -8.79
CA LYS A 72 8.84 -11.13 -7.78
C LYS A 72 7.90 -10.54 -6.74
N ASN A 73 8.26 -10.69 -5.47
CA ASN A 73 7.56 -10.03 -4.36
C ASN A 73 8.30 -8.76 -3.94
N VAL A 74 7.61 -7.63 -3.99
CA VAL A 74 8.11 -6.32 -3.53
C VAL A 74 7.35 -5.89 -2.29
N ALA A 75 8.06 -5.57 -1.22
CA ALA A 75 7.45 -5.02 -0.01
C ALA A 75 7.14 -3.54 -0.19
N LEU A 76 5.92 -3.15 0.13
CA LEU A 76 5.42 -1.78 0.09
C LEU A 76 4.92 -1.41 1.49
N THR A 77 5.52 -0.41 2.10
CA THR A 77 5.19 0.02 3.46
C THR A 77 4.25 1.21 3.41
N ALA A 78 3.07 1.07 4.01
CA ALA A 78 2.17 2.18 4.30
C ALA A 78 2.51 2.76 5.66
N THR A 79 2.63 4.09 5.76
CA THR A 79 2.68 4.82 7.03
C THR A 79 1.46 5.70 7.12
N VAL A 80 0.66 5.50 8.17
CA VAL A 80 -0.58 6.23 8.46
C VAL A 80 -0.33 7.16 9.63
N THR A 81 -0.65 8.44 9.47
CA THR A 81 -0.39 9.48 10.47
C THR A 81 -1.66 10.29 10.75
N ASN A 82 -1.99 10.48 12.03
CA ASN A 82 -3.08 11.33 12.49
C ASN A 82 -2.56 12.25 13.60
N GLY A 83 -2.35 13.52 13.28
CA GLY A 83 -1.68 14.47 14.17
C GLY A 83 -0.24 14.03 14.49
N GLU A 84 0.05 13.78 15.77
CA GLU A 84 1.37 13.33 16.25
C GLU A 84 1.50 11.80 16.30
N VAL A 85 0.40 11.06 16.10
CA VAL A 85 0.40 9.60 16.17
C VAL A 85 0.60 9.01 14.78
N SER A 86 1.45 8.00 14.68
CA SER A 86 1.70 7.27 13.43
C SER A 86 1.78 5.78 13.64
N GLY A 87 1.40 5.01 12.62
CA GLY A 87 1.56 3.56 12.57
C GLY A 87 1.90 3.11 11.15
N SER A 88 2.40 1.89 11.00
CA SER A 88 2.79 1.36 9.70
C SER A 88 2.31 -0.06 9.47
N LYS A 89 2.15 -0.42 8.19
CA LYS A 89 1.79 -1.77 7.74
C LYS A 89 2.51 -2.09 6.44
N VAL A 90 3.09 -3.28 6.39
CA VAL A 90 3.80 -3.78 5.21
C VAL A 90 2.84 -4.61 4.36
N PHE A 91 2.88 -4.35 3.07
CA PHE A 91 2.12 -5.03 2.03
C PHE A 91 3.09 -5.70 1.07
N ASN A 92 2.99 -7.02 0.90
CA ASN A 92 3.76 -7.73 -0.12
C ASN A 92 2.98 -7.69 -1.44
N ILE A 93 3.59 -7.12 -2.48
CA ILE A 93 3.05 -7.04 -3.83
C ILE A 93 3.76 -8.06 -4.70
N CYS A 94 2.98 -8.94 -5.33
CA CYS A 94 3.50 -9.89 -6.31
C CYS A 94 3.46 -9.27 -7.72
N ILE A 95 4.56 -9.35 -8.45
CA ILE A 95 4.70 -8.91 -9.84
C ILE A 95 5.09 -10.13 -10.67
N ASN A 96 4.32 -10.46 -11.71
CA ASN A 96 4.60 -11.56 -12.62
C ASN A 96 5.79 -11.23 -13.52
N GLU A 97 6.51 -12.27 -13.96
CA GLU A 97 7.51 -12.13 -15.00
C GLU A 97 6.91 -11.66 -16.32
N ASP A 98 7.76 -11.08 -17.17
CA ASP A 98 7.43 -10.76 -18.55
C ASP A 98 7.27 -12.04 -19.38
N GLU A 99 6.07 -12.28 -19.91
CA GLU A 99 5.78 -13.44 -20.75
C GLU A 99 6.21 -13.23 -22.22
N GLY A 100 6.46 -11.97 -22.61
CA GLY A 100 6.94 -11.57 -23.94
C GLY A 100 5.87 -11.65 -25.03
N TYR A 101 4.79 -10.86 -24.88
CA TYR A 101 3.76 -10.69 -25.92
C TYR A 101 4.24 -9.85 -27.12
#